data_AF-A0AAW6CX02-F1
#
_entry.id   AF-A0AAW6CX02-F1
#
_cell.length_a   1.000
_cell.length_b   1.000
_cell.length_c   1.000
_cell.angle_alpha   90.00
_cell.angle_beta   90.00
_cell.angle_gamma   90.00
#
_symmetry.space_group_name_H-M   'P 1'
#
loop_
_entity.id
_entity.type
_entity.pdbx_description
1 polymer ?
#
loop_
_entity_poly.entity_id
_entity_poly.type
_entity_poly.pdbx_seq_one_letter_code
_entity_poly.pdbx_strand_id
1 'polypeptide(L)' 'MSKDTIEFFRELKGSRPNLTVQQYRTIKGQAVKGNIADARKGLHKVLKRRNVR' A
#
# COMPACT_ATOMS: atom_id res chain seq x y z
N MET A 1 -10.43 13.79 -2.25
CA MET A 1 -9.29 12.95 -1.84
C MET A 1 -8.17 13.88 -1.43
N SER A 2 -7.58 13.72 -0.24
CA SER A 2 -6.45 14.55 0.19
C SER A 2 -5.21 14.29 -0.68
N LYS A 3 -4.27 15.23 -0.69
CA LYS A 3 -3.00 15.12 -1.43
C LYS A 3 -2.24 13.86 -1.03
N ASP A 4 -2.24 13.54 0.27
CA ASP A 4 -1.63 12.33 0.83
C ASP A 4 -2.25 11.04 0.29
N THR A 5 -3.58 11.01 0.13
CA THR A 5 -4.26 9.83 -0.42
C THR A 5 -3.91 9.60 -1.88
N ILE A 6 -3.78 10.68 -2.66
CA ILE A 6 -3.39 10.61 -4.07
C ILE A 6 -1.94 10.10 -4.20
N GLU A 7 -1.04 10.63 -3.37
CA GLU A 7 0.36 10.21 -3.34
C GLU A 7 0.49 8.75 -2.92
N PHE A 8 -0.23 8.32 -1.90
CA PHE A 8 -0.27 6.93 -1.46
C PHE A 8 -0.74 5.98 -2.58
N PHE A 9 -1.78 6.32 -3.34
CA PHE A 9 -2.23 5.46 -4.44
C PHE A 9 -1.20 5.37 -5.59
N ARG A 10 -0.42 6.43 -5.83
CA ARG A 10 0.71 6.38 -6.78
C ARG A 10 1.80 5.45 -6.28
N GLU A 11 2.18 5.58 -5.00
CA GLU A 11 3.15 4.72 -4.32
C GLU A 11 2.73 3.24 -4.39
N LEU A 12 1.48 2.94 -4.02
CA LEU A 12 0.89 1.60 -4.05
C LEU A 12 0.84 1.00 -5.47
N LYS A 13 0.64 1.84 -6.49
CA LYS A 13 0.66 1.39 -7.89
C LYS A 13 2.09 1.05 -8.34
N GLY A 14 3.07 1.85 -7.95
CA GLY A 14 4.49 1.58 -8.22
C GLY A 14 4.99 0.30 -7.55
N SER A 15 4.50 0.01 -6.34
CA SER A 15 4.87 -1.21 -5.61
C SER A 15 4.17 -2.49 -6.10
N ARG A 16 3.31 -2.42 -7.11
CA ARG A 16 2.46 -3.55 -7.53
C ARG A 16 3.21 -4.83 -7.95
N PRO A 17 4.35 -4.78 -8.66
CA PRO A 17 5.16 -5.98 -8.95
C PRO A 17 5.65 -6.69 -7.67
N ASN A 18 5.80 -5.92 -6.59
CA ASN A 18 6.28 -6.38 -5.30
C ASN A 18 5.15 -6.81 -4.33
N LEU A 19 3.92 -6.98 -4.83
CA LEU A 19 2.76 -7.37 -4.02
C LEU A 19 2.03 -8.54 -4.64
N THR A 20 1.46 -9.42 -3.80
CA THR A 20 0.44 -10.34 -4.29
C THR A 20 -0.86 -9.59 -4.58
N VAL A 21 -1.71 -10.15 -5.44
CA VAL A 21 -3.01 -9.55 -5.77
C VAL A 21 -3.85 -9.29 -4.50
N GLN A 22 -3.80 -10.22 -3.54
CA GLN A 22 -4.49 -10.08 -2.27
C GLN A 22 -3.93 -8.94 -1.42
N GLN A 23 -2.60 -8.85 -1.28
CA GLN A 23 -1.94 -7.77 -0.52
C GLN A 23 -2.31 -6.40 -1.08
N TYR A 24 -2.24 -6.26 -2.40
CA TYR A 24 -2.63 -5.02 -3.08
C TYR A 24 -4.09 -4.66 -2.81
N ARG A 25 -5.02 -5.62 -2.95
CA ARG A 25 -6.47 -5.39 -2.73
C ARG A 25 -6.75 -4.99 -1.27
N THR A 26 -6.13 -5.66 -0.31
CA THR A 26 -6.29 -5.36 1.12
C THR A 26 -5.80 -3.95 1.45
N ILE A 27 -4.58 -3.61 1.04
CA ILE A 27 -3.97 -2.30 1.31
C ILE A 27 -4.77 -1.19 0.61
N LYS A 28 -5.18 -1.41 -0.65
CA LYS A 28 -6.07 -0.49 -1.37
C LYS A 28 -7.40 -0.30 -0.64
N GLY A 29 -8.01 -1.38 -0.16
CA GLY A 29 -9.28 -1.33 0.56
C GLY A 29 -9.20 -0.55 1.87
N GLN A 30 -8.10 -0.67 2.62
CA GLN A 30 -7.85 0.13 3.83
C GLN A 30 -7.76 1.63 3.52
N ALA A 31 -7.03 2.00 2.47
CA ALA A 31 -6.91 3.38 2.04
C ALA A 31 -8.23 3.98 1.53
N VAL A 32 -9.04 3.20 0.80
CA VAL A 32 -10.37 3.62 0.34
C VAL A 32 -11.33 3.88 1.51
N LYS A 33 -11.19 3.13 2.61
CA LYS A 33 -11.97 3.34 3.85
C LYS A 33 -11.51 4.54 4.68
N GLY A 34 -10.44 5.24 4.27
CA GLY A 34 -9.90 6.39 4.98
C GLY A 34 -8.72 6.09 5.92
N ASN A 35 -8.35 4.81 6.09
CA ASN A 35 -7.27 4.40 6.99
C ASN A 35 -5.91 4.40 6.26
N ILE A 36 -5.49 5.57 5.76
CA ILE A 36 -4.26 5.73 4.96
C ILE A 36 -3.00 5.38 5.76
N ALA A 37 -2.93 5.80 7.03
CA ALA A 37 -1.77 5.55 7.88
C ALA A 37 -1.50 4.05 8.08
N ASP A 38 -2.56 3.28 8.36
CA ASP A 38 -2.48 1.82 8.49
C ASP A 38 -2.15 1.14 7.17
N ALA A 39 -2.75 1.61 6.07
CA ALA A 39 -2.47 1.10 4.73
C ALA A 39 -0.99 1.31 4.36
N ARG A 40 -0.42 2.48 4.67
CA ARG A 40 1.00 2.81 4.45
C ARG A 40 1.92 1.96 5.31
N LYS A 41 1.59 1.76 6.59
CA LYS A 41 2.33 0.84 7.47
C LYS A 41 2.30 -0.61 6.94
N GLY A 42 1.14 -1.06 6.45
CA GLY A 42 0.96 -2.36 5.81
C GLY A 42 1.84 -2.53 4.57
N LEU A 43 1.85 -1.52 3.69
CA LEU A 43 2.68 -1.49 2.49
C LEU A 43 4.18 -1.62 2.82
N HIS A 44 4.69 -0.77 3.71
CA HIS A 44 6.10 -0.81 4.11
C HIS A 44 6.49 -2.16 4.74
N LYS A 45 5.61 -2.75 5.56
CA LYS A 45 5.85 -4.06 6.19
C LYS A 45 5.98 -5.18 5.14
N VAL A 46 5.14 -5.16 4.11
CA VAL A 46 5.18 -6.17 3.03
C VAL A 46 6.44 -6.00 2.18
N LEU A 47 6.77 -4.76 1.81
CA LEU A 47 7.96 -4.47 1.00
C LEU A 47 9.26 -4.80 1.75
N LYS A 48 9.37 -4.44 3.03
CA LYS A 48 10.54 -4.76 3.87
C LYS A 48 10.78 -6.26 3.97
N ARG A 49 9.72 -7.08 4.07
CA ARG A 49 9.83 -8.55 4.12
C ARG A 49 10.37 -9.15 2.82
N ARG A 50 10.15 -8.52 1.67
CA ARG A 50 10.66 -9.01 0.38
C ARG A 50 12.12 -8.66 0.14
N ASN A 51 12.59 -7.51 0.63
CA ASN A 51 13.99 -7.10 0.49
C ASN A 51 14.97 -7.83 1.42
N VAL A 52 14.49 -8.63 2.38
CA VAL A 52 15.34 -9.42 3.29
C VAL A 52 15.67 -10.80 2.70
N ARG A 53 15.11 -11.14 1.53
CA ARG A 53 15.25 -12.45 0.89
C ARG A 53 16.16 -12.36 -0.31
#